data_AF-A0A0L0H7K7-F1
#
_entry.id   AF-A0A0L0H7K7-F1
#
_cell.length_a   1.000
_cell.length_b   1.000
_cell.length_c   1.000
_cell.angle_alpha   90.00
_cell.angle_beta   90.00
_cell.angle_gamma   90.00
#
_symmetry.space_group_name_H-M   'P 1'
#
loop_
_entity.id
_entity.type
_entity.pdbx_description
1 polymer ?
#
loop_
_entity_poly.entity_id
_entity_poly.type
_entity_poly.pdbx_seq_one_letter_code
_entity_poly.pdbx_strand_id
1 'polypeptide(L)'
;MSDDQEEPSPTARTASSLCEVCQAHPYKYKCPGCLCRTCSLACSRSHKDQSGCTGQRDKTQFIKVADYTANDMTSDYTFLEDIYRTADNATRDNDRLHSASKSHNVRQRVLAKQCKSRGIRIKFMPAGMKRHDQNQSIYIQKREFTSWTVEWDFQESKVTIVDHRVKDTDTVEDLVAKHVEGQEGNAVTRYQIQPYCERGLKNLLFYMKMVDVPANQTIYLSINPKDTLRDALRGKTVIEFPTIIIRCHPPPVDVRVMEDVPEHQKSTYDGPAYLLRRFSQLDVTTQPVANLTDAAVTNAIVQDLQSSTL
;
A
#
# COMPACT_ATOMS: atom_id res chain seq x y z
N MET A 1 45.38 60.09 52.52
CA MET A 1 44.14 60.15 53.32
C MET A 1 43.02 59.97 52.31
N SER A 2 42.89 58.76 51.75
CA SER A 2 42.25 57.59 52.39
C SER A 2 40.78 57.90 52.61
N ASP A 3 39.91 57.37 51.75
CA ASP A 3 38.96 56.33 52.17
C ASP A 3 38.24 55.77 50.94
N ASP A 4 38.59 54.52 50.65
CA ASP A 4 37.84 53.55 49.85
C ASP A 4 36.51 53.21 50.54
N GLN A 5 35.40 53.12 49.79
CA GLN A 5 34.27 52.21 50.10
C GLN A 5 33.55 51.75 48.82
N GLU A 6 34.05 50.63 48.30
CA GLU A 6 33.34 49.35 48.04
C GLU A 6 31.91 49.33 47.45
N GLU A 7 31.80 48.62 46.31
CA GLU A 7 30.61 48.16 45.58
C GLU A 7 29.61 47.31 46.40
N PRO A 8 28.42 47.02 45.83
CA PRO A 8 28.09 45.61 45.67
C PRO A 8 27.69 45.23 44.23
N SER A 9 28.50 44.32 43.68
CA SER A 9 28.29 43.57 42.45
C SER A 9 27.01 42.71 42.49
N PRO A 10 26.34 42.47 41.34
CA PRO A 10 25.23 41.54 41.25
C PRO A 10 25.72 40.10 41.39
N THR A 11 25.19 39.42 42.39
CA THR A 11 25.44 38.01 42.75
C THR A 11 25.52 37.07 41.54
N ALA A 12 26.74 36.66 41.21
CA ALA A 12 27.01 35.54 40.32
C ALA A 12 26.43 34.27 40.95
N ARG A 13 25.37 33.72 40.36
CA ARG A 13 24.86 32.38 40.68
C ARG A 13 25.97 31.38 40.38
N THR A 14 26.50 30.73 41.40
CA THR A 14 27.50 29.65 41.28
C THR A 14 26.95 28.57 40.37
N ALA A 15 27.33 28.58 39.09
CA ALA A 15 26.95 27.55 38.15
C ALA A 15 27.61 26.25 38.57
N SER A 16 26.82 25.27 39.03
CA SER A 16 27.29 23.93 39.36
C SER A 16 28.16 23.37 38.24
N SER A 17 29.40 23.00 38.56
CA SER A 17 30.35 22.36 37.65
C SER A 17 30.16 20.85 37.55
N LEU A 18 29.13 20.31 38.23
CA LEU A 18 28.85 18.88 38.30
C LEU A 18 27.81 18.44 37.27
N CYS A 19 27.80 17.14 37.00
CA CYS A 19 26.82 16.47 36.15
C CYS A 19 25.41 16.57 36.76
N GLU A 20 24.43 17.00 35.98
CA GLU A 20 23.04 17.15 36.45
C GLU A 20 22.33 15.82 36.73
N VAL A 21 22.83 14.73 36.13
CA VAL A 21 22.22 13.40 36.23
C VAL A 21 22.77 12.59 37.40
N CYS A 22 24.10 12.55 37.57
CA CYS A 22 24.73 11.73 38.61
C CYS A 22 25.28 12.55 39.78
N GLN A 23 25.46 13.86 39.63
CA GLN A 23 25.99 14.80 40.63
C GLN A 23 27.35 14.41 41.26
N ALA A 24 27.99 13.32 40.80
CA ALA A 24 29.20 12.77 41.39
C ALA A 24 30.48 13.24 40.67
N HIS A 25 30.37 13.61 39.39
CA HIS A 25 31.51 13.97 38.54
C HIS A 25 31.29 15.34 37.89
N PRO A 26 32.37 16.08 37.57
CA PRO A 26 32.28 17.29 36.77
C PRO A 26 31.63 17.03 35.40
N TYR A 27 30.86 17.99 34.90
CA TYR A 27 30.23 17.87 33.58
C TYR A 27 31.28 17.93 32.46
N LYS A 28 31.03 17.20 31.37
CA LYS A 28 31.88 17.17 30.17
C LYS A 28 31.12 17.62 28.92
N TYR A 29 29.83 17.34 28.85
CA TYR A 29 29.00 17.57 27.68
C TYR A 29 27.72 18.33 28.06
N LYS A 30 27.14 19.02 27.09
CA LYS A 30 25.82 19.65 27.20
C LYS A 30 24.91 19.09 26.11
N CYS A 31 23.68 18.77 26.47
CA CYS A 31 22.67 18.33 25.51
C CYS A 31 22.28 19.51 24.59
N PRO A 32 22.31 19.39 23.25
CA PRO A 32 21.93 20.48 22.37
C PRO A 32 20.42 20.79 22.37
N GLY A 33 19.58 19.86 22.84
CA GLY A 33 18.12 20.07 22.93
C GLY A 33 17.67 20.79 24.20
N CYS A 34 18.19 20.40 25.37
CA CYS A 34 17.76 20.95 26.66
C CYS A 34 18.89 21.56 27.50
N LEU A 35 20.11 21.62 26.97
CA LEU A 35 21.32 22.12 27.64
C LEU A 35 21.76 21.35 28.90
N CYS A 36 21.12 20.21 29.19
CA CYS A 36 21.44 19.38 30.36
C CYS A 36 22.92 18.98 30.38
N ARG A 37 23.57 19.23 31.52
CA ARG A 37 25.00 18.99 31.74
C ARG A 37 25.24 17.53 32.13
N THR A 38 26.09 16.82 31.37
CA THR A 38 26.35 15.40 31.60
C THR A 38 27.84 15.09 31.60
N CYS A 39 28.29 14.11 32.40
CA CYS A 39 29.71 13.72 32.49
C CYS A 39 30.09 12.53 31.61
N SER A 40 29.12 11.76 31.11
CA SER A 40 29.35 10.53 30.36
C SER A 40 28.17 10.19 29.43
N LEU A 41 28.39 9.26 28.49
CA LEU A 41 27.33 8.76 27.60
C LEU A 41 26.16 8.13 28.38
N ALA A 42 26.43 7.44 29.49
CA ALA A 42 25.39 6.87 30.34
C ALA A 42 24.49 7.96 30.93
N CYS A 43 25.06 9.07 31.41
CA CYS A 43 24.28 10.23 31.86
C CYS A 43 23.55 10.92 30.70
N SER A 44 24.15 10.96 29.51
CA SER A 44 23.51 11.51 28.31
C SER A 44 22.32 10.68 27.83
N ARG A 45 22.34 9.36 27.96
CA ARG A 45 21.18 8.50 27.65
C ARG A 45 20.13 8.56 28.75
N SER A 46 20.56 8.43 30.00
CA SER A 46 19.67 8.45 31.17
C SER A 46 18.80 9.71 31.23
N HIS A 47 19.36 10.91 30.99
CA HIS A 47 18.51 12.10 30.96
C HIS A 47 17.52 12.09 29.79
N LYS A 48 17.89 11.58 28.61
CA LYS A 48 16.98 11.53 27.46
C LYS A 48 15.81 10.59 27.75
N ASP A 49 16.08 9.45 28.36
CA ASP A 49 15.06 8.47 28.74
C ASP A 49 14.15 9.02 29.85
N GLN A 50 14.72 9.70 30.85
CA GLN A 50 13.95 10.24 31.99
C GLN A 50 13.17 11.53 31.66
N SER A 51 13.71 12.39 30.81
CA SER A 51 13.09 13.68 30.44
C SER A 51 12.34 13.65 29.11
N GLY A 52 12.37 12.53 28.39
CA GLY A 52 11.82 12.44 27.03
C GLY A 52 12.54 13.33 26.02
N CYS A 53 13.75 13.79 26.32
CA CYS A 53 14.49 14.72 25.46
C CYS A 53 15.00 14.01 24.19
N THR A 54 14.65 14.54 23.02
CA THR A 54 15.13 14.06 21.71
C THR A 54 16.65 14.20 21.55
N GLY A 55 17.25 15.14 22.29
CA GLY A 55 18.65 15.49 22.19
C GLY A 55 19.01 16.20 20.89
N GLN A 56 18.02 16.78 20.20
CA GLN A 56 18.19 17.64 19.03
C GLN A 56 17.73 19.05 19.38
N ARG A 57 18.49 20.07 18.94
CA ARG A 57 18.09 21.47 19.08
C ARG A 57 16.86 21.74 18.22
N ASP A 58 15.86 22.40 18.76
CA ASP A 58 14.74 22.91 17.96
C ASP A 58 15.24 24.05 17.07
N LYS A 59 15.37 23.78 15.77
CA LYS A 59 15.80 24.75 14.77
C LYS A 59 14.70 25.76 14.40
N THR A 60 13.45 25.51 14.83
CA THR A 60 12.25 26.29 14.42
C THR A 60 11.64 27.09 15.56
N GLN A 61 12.32 27.16 16.71
CA GLN A 61 11.85 27.92 17.85
C GLN A 61 11.71 29.41 17.50
N PHE A 62 10.55 29.99 17.82
CA PHE A 62 10.30 31.41 17.60
C PHE A 62 11.20 32.28 18.49
N ILE A 63 11.91 33.23 17.85
CA ILE A 63 12.73 34.24 18.51
C ILE A 63 12.12 35.61 18.20
N LYS A 64 11.88 36.41 19.25
CA LYS A 64 11.40 37.78 19.08
C LYS A 64 12.47 38.61 18.37
N VAL A 65 12.07 39.52 17.51
CA VAL A 65 12.99 40.37 16.73
C VAL A 65 13.99 41.13 17.63
N ALA A 66 13.56 41.54 18.83
CA ALA A 66 14.41 42.25 19.80
C ALA A 66 15.58 41.38 20.33
N ASP A 67 15.39 40.06 20.40
CA ASP A 67 16.35 39.10 20.95
C ASP A 67 17.12 38.36 19.84
N TYR A 68 16.89 38.71 18.57
CA TYR A 68 17.45 38.02 17.41
C TYR A 68 18.93 38.34 17.23
N THR A 69 19.79 37.32 17.32
CA THR A 69 21.24 37.47 17.23
C THR A 69 21.80 37.00 15.89
N ALA A 70 23.05 37.37 15.58
CA ALA A 70 23.75 36.88 14.39
C ALA A 70 23.90 35.33 14.35
N ASN A 71 23.92 34.68 15.51
CA ASN A 71 23.95 33.22 15.61
C ASN A 71 22.61 32.61 15.19
N ASP A 72 21.50 33.28 15.49
CA ASP A 72 20.16 32.84 15.07
C ASP A 72 19.99 32.99 13.56
N MET A 73 20.49 34.09 12.98
CA MET A 73 20.57 34.24 11.53
C MET A 73 21.39 33.15 10.84
N THR A 74 22.54 32.81 11.41
CA THR A 74 23.36 31.71 10.86
C THR A 74 22.64 30.38 10.97
N SER A 75 21.95 30.13 12.09
CA SER A 75 21.13 28.94 12.29
C SER A 75 20.01 28.85 11.25
N ASP A 76 19.26 29.93 11.02
CA ASP A 76 18.18 29.99 10.04
C ASP A 76 18.69 29.77 8.61
N TYR A 77 19.82 30.40 8.25
CA TYR A 77 20.45 30.20 6.95
C TYR A 77 20.83 28.73 6.71
N THR A 78 21.53 28.11 7.68
CA THR A 78 21.91 26.69 7.55
C THR A 78 20.69 25.76 7.50
N PHE A 79 19.62 26.11 8.21
CA PHE A 79 18.35 25.37 8.15
C PHE A 79 17.71 25.44 6.76
N LEU A 80 17.64 26.62 6.16
CA LEU A 80 17.10 26.79 4.80
C LEU A 80 17.95 26.05 3.75
N GLU A 81 19.28 26.09 3.87
CA GLU A 81 20.19 25.32 3.02
C GLU A 81 20.01 23.80 3.18
N ASP A 82 19.83 23.33 4.42
CA ASP A 82 19.53 21.91 4.69
C ASP A 82 18.21 21.47 4.05
N ILE A 83 17.16 22.31 4.12
CA ILE A 83 15.88 22.06 3.46
C ILE A 83 16.08 22.03 1.94
N TYR A 84 16.74 23.03 1.38
CA TYR A 84 16.99 23.12 -0.06
C TYR A 84 17.74 21.89 -0.56
N ARG A 85 18.82 21.51 0.11
CA ARG A 85 19.61 20.30 -0.21
C ARG A 85 18.75 19.04 -0.15
N THR A 86 17.86 18.93 0.84
CA THR A 86 16.98 17.77 0.98
C THR A 86 15.96 17.71 -0.15
N ALA A 87 15.38 18.85 -0.53
CA ALA A 87 14.45 18.95 -1.66
C ALA A 87 15.13 18.67 -3.02
N ASP A 88 16.33 19.20 -3.24
CA ASP A 88 17.13 18.95 -4.45
C ASP A 88 17.51 17.47 -4.56
N ASN A 89 17.98 16.85 -3.47
CA ASN A 89 18.25 15.40 -3.45
C ASN A 89 17.00 14.59 -3.80
N ALA A 90 15.85 14.91 -3.19
CA ALA A 90 14.59 14.23 -3.49
C ALA A 90 14.18 14.40 -4.96
N THR A 91 14.37 15.59 -5.53
CA THR A 91 14.07 15.88 -6.94
C THR A 91 14.96 15.06 -7.87
N ARG A 92 16.28 15.05 -7.62
CA ARG A 92 17.25 14.26 -8.42
C ARG A 92 16.99 12.76 -8.33
N ASP A 93 16.66 12.26 -7.15
CA ASP A 93 16.30 10.85 -6.99
C ASP A 93 15.00 10.53 -7.71
N ASN A 94 14.00 11.42 -7.67
CA ASN A 94 12.77 11.24 -8.44
C ASN A 94 13.03 11.24 -9.96
N ASP A 95 13.91 12.10 -10.45
CA ASP A 95 14.30 12.12 -11.87
C ASP A 95 15.04 10.85 -12.31
N ARG A 96 15.87 10.29 -11.43
CA ARG A 96 16.50 8.97 -11.64
C ARG A 96 15.47 7.86 -11.69
N LEU A 97 14.52 7.85 -10.76
CA LEU A 97 13.42 6.88 -10.72
C LEU A 97 12.52 7.00 -11.96
N HIS A 98 12.20 8.21 -12.41
CA HIS A 98 11.43 8.46 -13.62
C HIS A 98 12.19 8.09 -14.90
N SER A 99 13.49 8.37 -14.98
CA SER A 99 14.32 7.97 -16.12
C SER A 99 14.50 6.45 -16.21
N ALA A 100 14.68 5.77 -15.07
CA ALA A 100 14.69 4.31 -15.00
C ALA A 100 13.31 3.71 -15.36
N SER A 101 12.22 4.35 -14.94
CA SER A 101 10.84 3.94 -15.25
C SER A 101 10.50 4.02 -16.74
N LYS A 102 11.07 4.99 -17.49
CA LYS A 102 10.91 5.08 -18.95
C LYS A 102 11.64 3.97 -19.72
N SER A 103 12.70 3.41 -19.13
CA SER A 103 13.43 2.28 -19.70
C SER A 103 12.98 0.98 -19.06
N HIS A 104 11.82 0.46 -19.49
CA HIS A 104 11.46 -0.93 -19.19
C HIS A 104 12.65 -1.84 -19.48
N ASN A 105 13.00 -2.67 -18.52
CA ASN A 105 14.03 -3.68 -18.76
C ASN A 105 13.58 -4.61 -19.91
N VAL A 106 14.53 -5.29 -20.55
CA VAL A 106 14.24 -6.15 -21.72
C VAL A 106 13.09 -7.12 -21.44
N ARG A 107 13.02 -7.67 -20.21
CA ARG A 107 11.96 -8.60 -19.80
C ARG A 107 10.58 -7.94 -19.79
N GLN A 108 10.44 -6.76 -19.19
CA GLN A 108 9.20 -5.99 -19.15
C GLN A 108 8.74 -5.58 -20.55
N ARG A 109 9.67 -5.21 -21.45
CA ARG A 109 9.34 -4.90 -22.85
C ARG A 109 8.77 -6.10 -23.59
N VAL A 110 9.39 -7.27 -23.41
CA VAL A 110 8.92 -8.52 -24.03
C VAL A 110 7.56 -8.92 -23.45
N LEU A 111 7.39 -8.84 -22.13
CA LEU A 111 6.12 -9.10 -21.46
C LEU A 111 5.03 -8.15 -21.96
N ALA A 112 5.27 -6.85 -21.99
CA ALA A 112 4.33 -5.84 -22.48
C ALA A 112 3.91 -6.09 -23.93
N LYS A 113 4.87 -6.43 -24.80
CA LYS A 113 4.60 -6.78 -26.20
C LYS A 113 3.67 -8.00 -26.27
N GLN A 114 3.94 -9.04 -25.49
CA GLN A 114 3.11 -10.24 -25.49
C GLN A 114 1.72 -9.97 -24.90
N CYS A 115 1.62 -9.27 -23.77
CA CYS A 115 0.35 -8.85 -23.19
C CYS A 115 -0.49 -8.09 -24.22
N LYS A 116 0.10 -7.10 -24.91
CA LYS A 116 -0.57 -6.34 -25.95
C LYS A 116 -1.08 -7.22 -27.10
N SER A 117 -0.27 -8.17 -27.57
CA SER A 117 -0.70 -9.13 -28.62
C SER A 117 -1.88 -10.01 -28.20
N ARG A 118 -2.04 -10.23 -26.88
CA ARG A 118 -3.13 -11.02 -26.29
C ARG A 118 -4.32 -10.16 -25.84
N GLY A 119 -4.31 -8.86 -26.15
CA GLY A 119 -5.35 -7.92 -25.73
C GLY A 119 -5.31 -7.54 -24.25
N ILE A 120 -4.19 -7.75 -23.57
CA ILE A 120 -3.98 -7.39 -22.16
C ILE A 120 -3.17 -6.10 -22.09
N ARG A 121 -3.65 -5.11 -21.35
CA ARG A 121 -2.92 -3.85 -21.15
C ARG A 121 -2.19 -3.89 -19.80
N ILE A 122 -0.87 -4.01 -19.84
CA ILE A 122 -0.04 -3.99 -18.62
C ILE A 122 0.57 -2.61 -18.39
N LYS A 123 0.51 -2.12 -17.14
CA LYS A 123 1.18 -0.89 -16.68
C LYS A 123 2.18 -1.25 -15.59
N PHE A 124 3.44 -0.84 -15.73
CA PHE A 124 4.44 -1.04 -14.69
C PHE A 124 4.54 0.22 -13.82
N MET A 125 4.64 0.01 -12.52
CA MET A 125 4.96 1.00 -11.51
C MET A 125 6.47 1.36 -11.57
N PRO A 126 6.85 2.55 -11.08
CA PRO A 126 8.26 2.90 -10.86
C PRO A 126 8.97 1.97 -9.88
N ALA A 127 10.31 1.91 -10.00
CA ALA A 127 11.16 1.20 -9.05
C ALA A 127 11.00 1.77 -7.62
N GLY A 128 11.13 0.90 -6.61
CA GLY A 128 10.98 1.26 -5.19
C GLY A 128 9.55 1.18 -4.65
N MET A 129 8.56 0.92 -5.51
CA MET A 129 7.22 0.57 -5.06
C MET A 129 7.16 -0.92 -4.68
N LYS A 130 6.61 -1.24 -3.51
CA LYS A 130 6.50 -2.63 -3.00
C LYS A 130 5.91 -3.60 -4.03
N ARG A 131 4.88 -3.17 -4.76
CA ARG A 131 4.24 -3.98 -5.81
C ARG A 131 5.17 -4.25 -6.99
N HIS A 132 6.00 -3.28 -7.37
CA HIS A 132 7.02 -3.48 -8.41
C HIS A 132 8.04 -4.54 -7.98
N ASP A 133 8.54 -4.43 -6.75
CA ASP A 133 9.57 -5.33 -6.22
C ASP A 133 9.06 -6.77 -6.03
N GLN A 134 7.75 -6.94 -5.77
CA GLN A 134 7.09 -8.25 -5.70
C GLN A 134 6.84 -8.89 -7.08
N ASN A 135 6.92 -8.13 -8.16
CA ASN A 135 6.58 -8.64 -9.48
C ASN A 135 7.67 -9.58 -10.02
N GLN A 136 7.29 -10.82 -10.30
CA GLN A 136 8.14 -11.84 -10.93
C GLN A 136 7.56 -12.30 -12.28
N SER A 137 6.60 -11.53 -12.82
CA SER A 137 5.93 -11.87 -14.08
C SER A 137 6.90 -11.79 -15.25
N ILE A 138 6.96 -12.85 -16.05
CA ILE A 138 7.83 -12.96 -17.22
C ILE A 138 7.12 -13.70 -18.36
N TYR A 139 7.50 -13.39 -19.60
CA TYR A 139 7.10 -14.18 -20.75
C TYR A 139 8.14 -15.25 -21.08
N ILE A 140 7.71 -16.51 -21.18
CA ILE A 140 8.59 -17.65 -21.50
C ILE A 140 8.44 -17.97 -22.99
N GLN A 141 9.34 -17.43 -23.81
CA GLN A 141 9.29 -17.56 -25.27
C GLN A 141 9.32 -19.01 -25.76
N LYS A 142 10.19 -19.86 -25.20
CA LYS A 142 10.33 -21.27 -25.62
C LYS A 142 9.05 -22.10 -25.48
N ARG A 143 8.18 -21.73 -24.55
CA ARG A 143 6.94 -22.47 -24.22
C ARG A 143 5.68 -21.65 -24.53
N GLU A 144 5.85 -20.46 -25.10
CA GLU A 144 4.78 -19.54 -25.53
C GLU A 144 3.70 -19.23 -24.49
N PHE A 145 4.08 -19.15 -23.21
CA PHE A 145 3.16 -18.78 -22.14
C PHE A 145 3.72 -17.68 -21.24
N THR A 146 2.81 -16.98 -20.57
CA THR A 146 3.19 -15.96 -19.59
C THR A 146 3.17 -16.58 -18.21
N SER A 147 4.29 -16.48 -17.50
CA SER A 147 4.42 -16.86 -16.11
C SER A 147 4.12 -15.62 -15.28
N TRP A 148 2.97 -15.58 -14.62
CA TRP A 148 2.48 -14.45 -13.84
C TRP A 148 2.83 -14.57 -12.36
N THR A 149 3.07 -13.43 -11.74
CA THR A 149 2.68 -13.23 -10.34
C THR A 149 1.16 -13.01 -10.32
N VAL A 150 0.43 -13.57 -9.36
CA VAL A 150 -1.01 -13.32 -9.19
C VAL A 150 -1.28 -13.06 -7.71
N GLU A 151 -2.04 -12.03 -7.43
CA GLU A 151 -2.53 -11.74 -6.08
C GLU A 151 -3.99 -12.15 -5.95
N TRP A 152 -4.28 -12.97 -4.96
CA TRP A 152 -5.61 -13.43 -4.59
C TRP A 152 -6.07 -12.64 -3.37
N ASP A 153 -7.05 -11.77 -3.56
CA ASP A 153 -7.61 -10.93 -2.50
C ASP A 153 -8.92 -11.54 -1.99
N PHE A 154 -8.88 -12.14 -0.81
CA PHE A 154 -10.03 -12.69 -0.10
C PHE A 154 -10.67 -11.56 0.70
N GLN A 155 -11.55 -10.80 0.04
CA GLN A 155 -11.96 -9.47 0.48
C GLN A 155 -12.65 -9.48 1.85
N GLU A 156 -13.51 -10.46 2.12
CA GLU A 156 -14.24 -10.59 3.38
C GLU A 156 -13.35 -10.95 4.57
N SER A 157 -12.24 -11.66 4.35
CA SER A 157 -11.28 -12.02 5.42
C SER A 157 -10.08 -11.07 5.49
N LYS A 158 -9.96 -10.12 4.54
CA LYS A 158 -8.83 -9.19 4.40
C LYS A 158 -7.48 -9.92 4.29
N VAL A 159 -7.49 -11.09 3.66
CA VAL A 159 -6.29 -11.90 3.42
C VAL A 159 -5.90 -11.78 1.96
N THR A 160 -4.64 -11.43 1.71
CA THR A 160 -4.07 -11.41 0.36
C THR A 160 -3.00 -12.49 0.24
N ILE A 161 -3.13 -13.37 -0.74
CA ILE A 161 -2.12 -14.39 -1.05
C ILE A 161 -1.46 -14.03 -2.38
N VAL A 162 -0.13 -14.10 -2.47
CA VAL A 162 0.60 -13.83 -3.71
C VAL A 162 1.27 -15.10 -4.18
N ASP A 163 0.88 -15.56 -5.37
CA ASP A 163 1.53 -16.66 -6.07
C ASP A 163 2.49 -16.14 -7.13
N HIS A 164 3.57 -16.87 -7.33
CA HIS A 164 4.50 -16.66 -8.43
C HIS A 164 4.48 -17.87 -9.36
N ARG A 165 4.98 -17.69 -10.58
CA ARG A 165 5.13 -18.77 -11.58
C ARG A 165 3.80 -19.40 -12.02
N VAL A 166 2.72 -18.62 -11.96
CA VAL A 166 1.39 -19.02 -12.40
C VAL A 166 1.35 -19.02 -13.92
N LYS A 167 0.99 -20.14 -14.55
CA LYS A 167 0.89 -20.19 -16.01
C LYS A 167 -0.41 -19.54 -16.46
N ASP A 168 -0.34 -18.75 -17.52
CA ASP A 168 -1.53 -18.13 -18.10
C ASP A 168 -2.45 -19.12 -18.86
N THR A 169 -2.02 -20.37 -19.04
CA THR A 169 -2.79 -21.46 -19.66
C THR A 169 -3.72 -22.18 -18.69
N ASP A 170 -3.46 -22.05 -17.39
CA ASP A 170 -4.23 -22.75 -16.35
C ASP A 170 -5.53 -21.97 -16.10
N THR A 171 -6.60 -22.67 -15.71
CA THR A 171 -7.89 -22.03 -15.41
C THR A 171 -7.84 -21.28 -14.08
N VAL A 172 -8.64 -20.23 -13.93
CA VAL A 172 -8.71 -19.48 -12.66
C VAL A 172 -9.16 -20.39 -11.51
N GLU A 173 -10.10 -21.30 -11.76
CA GLU A 173 -10.57 -22.31 -10.81
C GLU A 173 -9.43 -23.20 -10.31
N ASP A 174 -8.65 -23.82 -11.21
CA ASP A 174 -7.54 -24.71 -10.84
C ASP A 174 -6.44 -23.99 -10.06
N LEU A 175 -6.23 -22.71 -10.35
CA LEU A 175 -5.23 -21.89 -9.68
C LEU A 175 -5.64 -21.58 -8.24
N VAL A 176 -6.91 -21.24 -8.02
CA VAL A 176 -7.46 -20.95 -6.68
C VAL A 176 -7.68 -22.22 -5.88
N ALA A 177 -7.99 -23.35 -6.53
CA ALA A 177 -8.14 -24.65 -5.89
C ALA A 177 -6.92 -25.03 -5.03
N LYS A 178 -5.71 -24.62 -5.42
CA LYS A 178 -4.48 -24.85 -4.64
C LYS A 178 -4.53 -24.26 -3.23
N HIS A 179 -5.26 -23.15 -3.07
CA HIS A 179 -5.43 -22.47 -1.78
C HIS A 179 -6.64 -22.98 -1.01
N VAL A 180 -7.73 -23.30 -1.72
CA VAL A 180 -9.04 -23.63 -1.13
C VAL A 180 -9.18 -25.13 -0.84
N GLU A 181 -8.69 -26.01 -1.72
CA GLU A 181 -8.92 -27.47 -1.69
C GLU A 181 -7.79 -28.29 -1.06
N GLY A 182 -6.94 -27.66 -0.23
CA GLY A 182 -6.06 -28.34 0.70
C GLY A 182 -4.76 -28.89 0.11
N GLN A 183 -3.69 -28.09 0.21
CA GLN A 183 -2.32 -28.58 0.14
C GLN A 183 -1.66 -28.60 1.52
N GLU A 184 -0.75 -29.57 1.73
CA GLU A 184 0.09 -29.66 2.93
C GLU A 184 1.01 -28.44 3.01
N GLY A 185 0.94 -27.67 4.11
CA GLY A 185 1.80 -26.51 4.38
C GLY A 185 1.08 -25.19 4.66
N ASN A 186 -0.18 -25.01 4.26
CA ASN A 186 -0.91 -23.74 4.35
C ASN A 186 -2.02 -23.72 5.42
N ALA A 187 -1.81 -24.37 6.57
CA ALA A 187 -2.85 -24.50 7.61
C ALA A 187 -3.32 -23.15 8.18
N VAL A 188 -2.38 -22.24 8.45
CA VAL A 188 -2.69 -20.89 9.00
C VAL A 188 -3.51 -20.08 8.00
N THR A 189 -3.04 -20.01 6.75
CA THR A 189 -3.73 -19.27 5.68
C THR A 189 -5.13 -19.82 5.44
N ARG A 190 -5.29 -21.16 5.42
CA ARG A 190 -6.59 -21.82 5.28
C ARG A 190 -7.57 -21.49 6.40
N TYR A 191 -7.10 -21.42 7.64
CA TYR A 191 -7.96 -20.99 8.75
C TYR A 191 -8.49 -19.56 8.51
N GLN A 192 -7.64 -18.66 8.02
CA GLN A 192 -8.05 -17.28 7.72
C GLN A 192 -9.03 -17.17 6.53
N ILE A 193 -9.01 -18.14 5.61
CA ILE A 193 -9.93 -18.21 4.46
C ILE A 193 -10.98 -19.33 4.59
N GLN A 194 -11.22 -19.83 5.81
CA GLN A 194 -12.15 -20.93 6.07
C GLN A 194 -13.56 -20.73 5.47
N PRO A 195 -14.18 -19.53 5.49
CA PRO A 195 -15.49 -19.31 4.88
C PRO A 195 -15.53 -19.60 3.36
N TYR A 196 -14.40 -19.45 2.68
CA TYR A 196 -14.28 -19.71 1.25
C TYR A 196 -14.11 -21.21 0.97
N CYS A 197 -13.38 -21.91 1.84
CA CYS A 197 -13.21 -23.36 1.80
C CYS A 197 -14.54 -24.09 1.99
N GLU A 198 -15.34 -23.67 2.97
CA GLU A 198 -16.63 -24.30 3.28
C GLU A 198 -17.66 -24.09 2.17
N ARG A 199 -17.65 -22.90 1.55
CA ARG A 199 -18.56 -22.54 0.46
C ARG A 199 -18.27 -23.32 -0.84
N GLY A 200 -17.01 -23.70 -1.03
CA GLY A 200 -16.52 -24.42 -2.21
C GLY A 200 -16.39 -23.53 -3.45
N LEU A 201 -15.43 -23.86 -4.32
CA LEU A 201 -15.04 -23.05 -5.48
C LEU A 201 -16.21 -22.65 -6.40
N LYS A 202 -17.19 -23.55 -6.59
CA LYS A 202 -18.33 -23.34 -7.48
C LYS A 202 -19.25 -22.18 -7.07
N ASN A 203 -19.27 -21.85 -5.78
CA ASN A 203 -20.14 -20.83 -5.20
C ASN A 203 -19.39 -19.53 -4.88
N LEU A 204 -18.11 -19.45 -5.25
CA LEU A 204 -17.30 -18.24 -5.12
C LEU A 204 -17.46 -17.34 -6.33
N LEU A 205 -17.35 -16.04 -6.08
CA LEU A 205 -17.44 -15.00 -7.09
C LEU A 205 -16.06 -14.40 -7.31
N PHE A 206 -15.67 -14.26 -8.58
CA PHE A 206 -14.35 -13.79 -8.98
C PHE A 206 -14.46 -12.46 -9.71
N TYR A 207 -13.67 -11.48 -9.26
CA TYR A 207 -13.68 -10.14 -9.82
C TYR A 207 -12.27 -9.59 -10.03
N MET A 208 -12.16 -8.58 -10.89
CA MET A 208 -10.97 -7.74 -11.00
C MET A 208 -11.39 -6.28 -10.97
N LYS A 209 -10.69 -5.46 -10.18
CA LYS A 209 -10.97 -4.02 -10.14
C LYS A 209 -10.60 -3.37 -11.47
N MET A 210 -11.50 -2.58 -12.03
CA MET A 210 -11.23 -1.80 -13.22
C MET A 210 -10.24 -0.67 -12.91
N VAL A 211 -9.31 -0.44 -13.85
CA VAL A 211 -8.27 0.60 -13.77
C VAL A 211 -8.67 1.77 -14.66
N ASP A 212 -8.17 2.97 -14.34
CA ASP A 212 -8.45 4.24 -15.05
C ASP A 212 -9.90 4.74 -14.89
N VAL A 213 -10.54 4.41 -13.77
CA VAL A 213 -11.82 4.98 -13.35
C VAL A 213 -11.61 6.03 -12.26
N PRO A 214 -12.47 7.06 -12.16
CA PRO A 214 -12.41 8.05 -11.08
C PRO A 214 -12.40 7.38 -9.70
N ALA A 215 -11.63 7.93 -8.76
CA ALA A 215 -11.40 7.32 -7.44
C ALA A 215 -12.67 7.12 -6.60
N ASN A 216 -13.72 7.91 -6.86
CA ASN A 216 -15.03 7.82 -6.22
C ASN A 216 -15.92 6.71 -6.81
N GLN A 217 -15.46 5.96 -7.82
CA GLN A 217 -16.22 4.90 -8.46
C GLN A 217 -15.41 3.61 -8.45
N THR A 218 -15.88 2.62 -7.69
CA THR A 218 -15.32 1.27 -7.72
C THR A 218 -16.13 0.41 -8.67
N ILE A 219 -15.49 -0.03 -9.76
CA ILE A 219 -16.08 -0.90 -10.76
C ILE A 219 -15.33 -2.23 -10.76
N TYR A 220 -16.07 -3.33 -10.64
CA TYR A 220 -15.57 -4.69 -10.72
C TYR A 220 -15.90 -5.30 -12.08
N LEU A 221 -14.93 -6.01 -12.66
CA LEU A 221 -15.09 -6.82 -13.86
C LEU A 221 -15.27 -8.27 -13.41
N SER A 222 -16.39 -8.90 -13.77
CA SER A 222 -16.63 -10.32 -13.49
C SER A 222 -15.62 -11.20 -14.23
N ILE A 223 -15.12 -12.23 -13.55
CA ILE A 223 -14.25 -13.26 -14.12
C ILE A 223 -14.98 -14.60 -14.04
N ASN A 224 -15.05 -15.31 -15.16
CA ASN A 224 -15.52 -16.67 -15.17
C ASN A 224 -14.41 -17.61 -14.65
N PRO A 225 -14.63 -18.40 -13.58
CA PRO A 225 -13.59 -19.27 -13.02
C PRO A 225 -13.08 -20.34 -13.99
N LYS A 226 -13.90 -20.76 -14.96
CA LYS A 226 -13.54 -21.78 -15.95
C LYS A 226 -12.64 -21.26 -17.07
N ASP A 227 -12.52 -19.94 -17.21
CA ASP A 227 -11.67 -19.35 -18.24
C ASP A 227 -10.20 -19.52 -17.85
N THR A 228 -9.33 -19.65 -18.84
CA THR A 228 -7.88 -19.60 -18.62
C THR A 228 -7.51 -18.23 -18.07
N LEU A 229 -6.46 -18.13 -17.25
CA LEU A 229 -5.99 -16.83 -16.76
C LEU A 229 -5.69 -15.86 -17.92
N ARG A 230 -5.21 -16.36 -19.05
CA ARG A 230 -5.01 -15.57 -20.28
C ARG A 230 -6.31 -14.95 -20.79
N ASP A 231 -7.39 -15.72 -20.87
CA ASP A 231 -8.67 -15.25 -21.39
C ASP A 231 -9.41 -14.38 -20.37
N ALA A 232 -9.31 -14.73 -19.08
CA ALA A 232 -9.82 -13.92 -17.98
C ALA A 232 -9.20 -12.52 -17.96
N LEU A 233 -7.94 -12.35 -18.34
CA LEU A 233 -7.27 -11.04 -18.39
C LEU A 233 -7.46 -10.29 -19.72
N ARG A 234 -8.01 -10.93 -20.75
CA ARG A 234 -8.19 -10.33 -22.07
C ARG A 234 -9.11 -9.11 -22.00
N GLY A 235 -8.72 -8.02 -22.65
CA GLY A 235 -9.45 -6.75 -22.64
C GLY A 235 -9.29 -5.95 -21.34
N LYS A 236 -8.67 -6.52 -20.30
CA LYS A 236 -8.50 -5.89 -18.97
C LYS A 236 -7.15 -5.17 -18.85
N THR A 237 -7.04 -4.31 -17.83
CA THR A 237 -5.78 -3.64 -17.47
C THR A 237 -5.22 -4.16 -16.19
N VAL A 238 -3.95 -4.54 -16.25
CA VAL A 238 -3.16 -5.06 -15.15
C VAL A 238 -2.13 -4.02 -14.74
N ILE A 239 -2.03 -3.72 -13.45
CA ILE A 239 -0.94 -2.90 -12.89
C ILE A 239 0.06 -3.84 -12.22
N GLU A 240 1.27 -3.92 -12.77
CA GLU A 240 2.34 -4.89 -12.46
C GLU A 240 1.95 -6.35 -12.71
N PHE A 241 1.01 -6.86 -11.94
CA PHE A 241 0.48 -8.21 -12.00
C PHE A 241 -1.01 -8.21 -11.61
N PRO A 242 -1.82 -9.20 -12.03
CA PRO A 242 -3.25 -9.21 -11.76
C PRO A 242 -3.55 -9.41 -10.26
N THR A 243 -4.57 -8.69 -9.78
CA THR A 243 -5.22 -8.96 -8.49
C THR A 243 -6.61 -9.48 -8.78
N ILE A 244 -6.87 -10.72 -8.38
CA ILE A 244 -8.17 -11.38 -8.51
C ILE A 244 -8.82 -11.37 -7.13
N ILE A 245 -9.96 -10.69 -7.06
CA ILE A 245 -10.76 -10.56 -5.86
C ILE A 245 -11.69 -11.76 -5.79
N ILE A 246 -11.65 -12.47 -4.68
CA ILE A 246 -12.48 -13.63 -4.39
C ILE A 246 -13.48 -13.22 -3.32
N ARG A 247 -14.76 -13.48 -3.57
CA ARG A 247 -15.85 -13.15 -2.65
C ARG A 247 -16.77 -14.34 -2.40
N CYS A 248 -17.27 -14.43 -1.18
CA CYS A 248 -18.36 -15.32 -0.82
C CYS A 248 -19.71 -14.69 -1.16
N HIS A 249 -19.83 -13.37 -1.06
CA HIS A 249 -21.08 -12.67 -1.27
C HIS A 249 -20.97 -11.70 -2.45
N PRO A 250 -22.09 -11.41 -3.14
CA PRO A 250 -22.12 -10.33 -4.13
C PRO A 250 -21.52 -9.04 -3.55
N PRO A 251 -20.88 -8.21 -4.39
CA PRO A 251 -20.28 -6.98 -3.93
C PRO A 251 -21.35 -6.02 -3.39
N PRO A 252 -20.98 -5.13 -2.46
CA PRO A 252 -21.91 -4.17 -1.88
C PRO A 252 -22.45 -3.19 -2.94
N VAL A 253 -23.60 -2.58 -2.63
CA VAL A 253 -24.43 -1.80 -3.58
C VAL A 253 -23.69 -0.60 -4.19
N ASP A 254 -22.68 -0.09 -3.49
CA ASP A 254 -21.80 1.00 -3.94
C ASP A 254 -20.79 0.58 -5.03
N VAL A 255 -20.62 -0.73 -5.25
CA VAL A 255 -19.72 -1.28 -6.26
C VAL A 255 -20.51 -1.72 -7.48
N ARG A 256 -20.16 -1.17 -8.65
CA ARG A 256 -20.79 -1.59 -9.91
C ARG A 256 -20.06 -2.80 -10.48
N VAL A 257 -20.81 -3.84 -10.85
CA VAL A 257 -20.26 -5.02 -11.53
C VAL A 257 -20.55 -4.93 -13.01
N MET A 258 -19.53 -5.13 -13.83
CA MET A 258 -19.66 -5.34 -15.26
C MET A 258 -19.47 -6.82 -15.58
N GLU A 259 -20.40 -7.36 -16.36
CA GLU A 259 -20.21 -8.66 -16.98
C GLU A 259 -19.22 -8.57 -18.15
N ASP A 260 -18.51 -9.66 -18.40
CA ASP A 260 -17.53 -9.72 -19.47
C ASP A 260 -18.22 -9.60 -20.85
N VAL A 261 -17.59 -8.92 -21.80
CA VAL A 261 -18.22 -8.65 -23.09
C VAL A 261 -18.18 -9.93 -23.95
N PRO A 262 -19.32 -10.37 -24.54
CA PRO A 262 -19.38 -11.62 -25.27
C PRO A 262 -18.40 -11.68 -26.46
N GLU A 263 -17.95 -12.90 -26.76
CA GLU A 263 -16.85 -13.27 -27.67
C GLU A 263 -16.83 -12.56 -29.03
N HIS A 264 -18.01 -12.33 -29.62
CA HIS A 264 -18.19 -11.75 -30.95
C HIS A 264 -17.83 -10.25 -31.03
N GLN A 265 -17.67 -9.55 -29.91
CA GLN A 265 -17.25 -8.13 -29.85
C GLN A 265 -15.79 -7.95 -29.39
N LYS A 266 -15.06 -9.04 -29.10
CA LYS A 266 -13.66 -8.97 -28.61
C LYS A 266 -12.67 -8.46 -29.67
N SER A 267 -12.99 -8.57 -30.97
CA SER A 267 -12.11 -8.12 -32.07
C SER A 267 -12.10 -6.59 -32.29
N THR A 268 -13.12 -5.87 -31.82
CA THR A 268 -13.29 -4.42 -32.03
C THR A 268 -13.02 -3.61 -30.75
N TYR A 269 -12.49 -4.26 -29.71
CA TYR A 269 -12.42 -3.71 -28.37
C TYR A 269 -11.23 -2.72 -28.19
N ASP A 270 -11.52 -1.42 -28.26
CA ASP A 270 -10.55 -0.32 -28.08
C ASP A 270 -10.31 0.04 -26.58
N GLY A 271 -10.42 -0.95 -25.70
CA GLY A 271 -10.21 -0.81 -24.25
C GLY A 271 -11.37 -0.12 -23.49
N PRO A 272 -11.10 0.54 -22.36
CA PRO A 272 -12.07 1.04 -21.40
C PRO A 272 -12.75 2.30 -21.91
N ALA A 273 -12.16 2.98 -22.91
CA ALA A 273 -12.77 4.09 -23.60
C ALA A 273 -14.03 3.65 -24.36
N TYR A 274 -14.05 2.42 -24.91
CA TYR A 274 -15.26 1.85 -25.50
C TYR A 274 -16.32 1.57 -24.44
N LEU A 275 -15.94 0.98 -23.29
CA LEU A 275 -16.88 0.76 -22.20
C LEU A 275 -17.43 2.10 -21.67
N LEU A 276 -16.57 3.08 -21.37
CA LEU A 276 -16.96 4.42 -20.93
C LEU A 276 -17.83 5.17 -21.95
N ARG A 277 -17.57 5.03 -23.26
CA ARG A 277 -18.42 5.58 -24.32
C ARG A 277 -19.78 4.90 -24.39
N ARG A 278 -19.83 3.56 -24.32
CA ARG A 278 -21.09 2.81 -24.25
C ARG A 278 -21.89 3.13 -22.99
N PHE A 279 -21.19 3.41 -21.88
CA PHE A 279 -21.81 3.87 -20.63
C PHE A 279 -22.43 5.26 -20.72
N SER A 280 -21.86 6.18 -21.51
CA SER A 280 -22.47 7.49 -21.73
C SER A 280 -23.76 7.44 -22.57
N GLN A 281 -24.03 6.31 -23.24
CA GLN A 281 -25.17 6.15 -24.16
C GLN A 281 -26.28 5.25 -23.61
N LEU A 282 -26.06 4.56 -22.49
CA LEU A 282 -27.07 3.72 -21.85
C LEU A 282 -27.66 4.49 -20.66
N ASP A 283 -28.80 5.15 -20.90
CA ASP A 283 -29.64 5.69 -19.84
C ASP A 283 -30.04 4.57 -18.88
N VAL A 284 -29.87 4.86 -17.60
CA VAL A 284 -30.13 3.96 -16.47
C VAL A 284 -31.61 3.63 -16.44
N THR A 285 -31.96 2.47 -17.01
CA THR A 285 -33.19 1.79 -16.59
C THR A 285 -32.80 0.85 -15.47
N THR A 286 -32.90 1.32 -14.23
CA THR A 286 -32.96 0.44 -13.06
C THR A 286 -34.22 -0.40 -13.17
N GLN A 287 -34.14 -1.57 -13.79
CA GLN A 287 -35.18 -2.58 -13.63
C GLN A 287 -34.88 -3.40 -12.37
N PRO A 288 -35.83 -3.50 -11.42
CA PRO A 288 -35.71 -4.43 -10.32
C PRO A 288 -35.80 -5.85 -10.89
N VAL A 289 -34.83 -6.70 -10.54
CA VAL A 289 -34.93 -8.13 -10.86
C VAL A 289 -36.10 -8.69 -10.07
N ALA A 290 -37.17 -9.02 -10.80
CA ALA A 290 -38.37 -9.63 -10.26
C ALA A 290 -38.08 -11.06 -9.76
N ASN A 291 -38.48 -11.30 -8.52
CA ASN A 291 -38.88 -12.57 -7.89
C ASN A 291 -38.55 -13.87 -8.66
N LEU A 292 -37.57 -14.61 -8.15
CA LEU A 292 -37.66 -16.08 -8.12
C LEU A 292 -38.06 -16.47 -6.70
N THR A 293 -39.36 -16.69 -6.52
CA THR A 293 -39.91 -17.42 -5.39
C THR A 293 -39.42 -18.86 -5.48
N ASP A 294 -38.50 -19.25 -4.61
CA ASP A 294 -38.29 -20.66 -4.32
C ASP A 294 -38.45 -20.87 -2.81
N ALA A 295 -39.58 -21.48 -2.45
CA ALA A 295 -40.05 -21.72 -1.09
C ALA A 295 -39.17 -22.72 -0.28
N ALA A 296 -37.96 -23.01 -0.76
CA ALA A 296 -37.01 -23.91 -0.13
C ALA A 296 -36.01 -23.20 0.80
N VAL A 297 -35.76 -21.90 0.62
CA VAL A 297 -34.73 -21.18 1.41
C VAL A 297 -35.27 -20.67 2.75
N THR A 298 -36.57 -20.39 2.85
CA THR A 298 -37.19 -19.89 4.09
C THR A 298 -37.35 -20.96 5.18
N ASN A 299 -37.34 -22.24 4.84
CA ASN A 299 -37.47 -23.31 5.83
C ASN A 299 -36.15 -23.68 6.52
N ALA A 300 -34.99 -23.35 5.93
CA ALA A 300 -33.69 -23.61 6.54
C ALA A 300 -33.33 -22.59 7.64
N ILE A 301 -33.78 -21.33 7.50
CA ILE A 301 -33.45 -20.25 8.44
C ILE A 301 -34.31 -20.32 9.72
N VAL A 302 -35.49 -20.95 9.68
CA VAL A 302 -36.39 -21.06 10.84
C VAL A 302 -36.03 -22.25 11.74
N GLN A 303 -35.40 -23.31 11.22
CA GLN A 303 -35.00 -24.48 12.02
C GLN A 303 -33.75 -24.25 12.87
N ASP A 304 -32.82 -23.39 12.46
CA ASP A 304 -31.59 -23.10 13.22
C ASP A 304 -31.80 -22.10 14.38
N LEU A 305 -32.92 -21.37 14.40
CA LEU A 305 -33.26 -20.44 15.49
C LEU A 305 -34.07 -21.09 16.62
N GLN A 306 -34.54 -22.34 16.47
CA GLN A 306 -35.29 -23.07 17.51
C GLN A 306 -34.45 -24.11 18.27
N SER A 307 -33.21 -24.38 17.85
CA SER A 307 -32.29 -25.33 18.48
C SER A 307 -31.24 -24.66 19.38
N SER A 308 -31.24 -23.33 19.52
CA SER A 308 -30.33 -22.57 20.41
C SER A 308 -30.98 -22.04 21.69
N THR A 309 -32.22 -22.44 21.98
CA THR A 309 -32.86 -22.21 23.29
C THR A 309 -33.57 -23.47 23.74
N LEU A 310 -32.79 -24.39 24.33
CA LEU A 310 -33.15 -25.29 25.44
C LEU A 310 -31.89 -26.03 25.91
#